data_AF-A0A8H7N8G6-F1
#
_entry.id   AF-A0A8H7N8G6-F1
#
_cell.length_a   1.000
_cell.length_b   1.000
_cell.length_c   1.000
_cell.angle_alpha   90.00
_cell.angle_beta   90.00
_cell.angle_gamma   90.00
#
_symmetry.space_group_name_H-M   'P 1'
#
loop_
_entity.id
_entity.type
_entity.pdbx_description
1 polymer ?
#
loop_
_entity_poly.entity_id
_entity_poly.type
_entity_poly.pdbx_seq_one_letter_code
_entity_poly.pdbx_strand_id
1 'polypeptide(L)'
;MQLEKLSVNAFCNPLCALNNAKNKFLFTIPEIRKALLTEISTVIQGLPELQGLEGVTSRFALEKLESTVNAILIKTAETTCSMVVDLRQGRKTEIKFINGYWCRRAREVGIPTPINDSIVRQVLERQGDSELAKEYL
;
A
#
# COMPACT_ATOMS: atom_id res chain seq x y z
N MET A 1 -9.17 1.71 -12.33
CA MET A 1 -9.80 0.52 -11.71
C MET A 1 -8.79 -0.41 -11.04
N GLN A 2 -7.78 -0.96 -11.74
CA GLN A 2 -6.79 -1.84 -11.06
C GLN A 2 -5.81 -1.08 -10.16
N LEU A 3 -5.21 0.03 -10.62
CA LEU A 3 -4.29 0.82 -9.81
C LEU A 3 -4.94 1.48 -8.58
N GLU A 4 -6.17 1.98 -8.68
CA GLU A 4 -6.89 2.54 -7.52
C GLU A 4 -7.07 1.50 -6.41
N LYS A 5 -7.49 0.28 -6.79
CA LYS A 5 -7.60 -0.85 -5.85
C LYS A 5 -6.24 -1.19 -5.25
N LEU A 6 -5.18 -1.16 -6.05
CA LEU A 6 -3.81 -1.40 -5.59
C LEU A 6 -3.36 -0.33 -4.59
N SER A 7 -3.67 0.94 -4.82
CA SER A 7 -3.36 2.05 -3.92
C SER A 7 -4.07 1.90 -2.57
N VAL A 8 -5.35 1.52 -2.59
CA VAL A 8 -6.11 1.24 -1.36
C VAL A 8 -5.52 0.04 -0.62
N ASN A 9 -5.27 -1.06 -1.32
CA ASN A 9 -4.73 -2.28 -0.71
C ASN A 9 -3.33 -2.06 -0.12
N ALA A 10 -2.52 -1.19 -0.73
CA ALA A 10 -1.19 -0.84 -0.25
C ALA A 10 -1.22 -0.19 1.14
N PHE A 11 -2.28 0.56 1.45
CA PHE A 11 -2.51 1.07 2.78
C PHE A 11 -3.17 0.03 3.69
N CYS A 12 -4.30 -0.54 3.28
CA CYS A 12 -5.15 -1.31 4.19
C CYS A 12 -4.53 -2.65 4.60
N ASN A 13 -4.08 -3.45 3.62
CA ASN A 13 -3.75 -4.85 3.86
C ASN A 13 -2.52 -5.03 4.74
N PRO A 14 -1.35 -4.44 4.43
CA PRO A 14 -0.15 -4.71 5.20
C PRO A 14 -0.19 -4.10 6.59
N LEU A 15 -0.79 -2.92 6.78
CA LEU A 15 -0.86 -2.30 8.09
C LEU A 15 -1.77 -3.08 9.04
N CYS A 16 -2.89 -3.64 8.55
CA CYS A 16 -3.68 -4.60 9.31
C CYS A 16 -2.89 -5.88 9.60
N ALA A 17 -2.15 -6.42 8.62
CA ALA A 17 -1.39 -7.65 8.75
C ALA A 17 -0.26 -7.55 9.79
N LEU A 18 0.51 -6.46 9.76
CA LEU A 18 1.56 -6.16 10.74
C LEU A 18 1.01 -5.99 12.16
N ASN A 19 -0.20 -5.47 12.29
CA ASN A 19 -0.84 -5.28 13.60
C ASN A 19 -1.76 -6.44 14.01
N ASN A 20 -1.83 -7.50 13.20
CA ASN A 20 -2.75 -8.64 13.38
C ASN A 20 -4.20 -8.21 13.68
N ALA A 21 -4.67 -7.15 13.02
CA ALA A 21 -5.89 -6.43 13.37
C ALA A 21 -6.92 -6.42 12.24
N LYS A 22 -8.18 -6.12 12.61
CA LYS A 22 -9.26 -5.80 11.66
C LYS A 22 -9.05 -4.42 11.04
N ASN A 23 -9.75 -4.12 9.93
CA ASN A 23 -9.61 -2.85 9.21
C ASN A 23 -9.89 -1.60 10.07
N LYS A 24 -10.70 -1.70 11.14
CA LYS A 24 -10.95 -0.58 12.06
C LYS A 24 -9.69 0.01 12.71
N PHE A 25 -8.62 -0.78 12.82
CA PHE A 25 -7.33 -0.28 13.29
C PHE A 25 -6.83 0.90 12.43
N LEU A 26 -7.14 0.92 11.14
CA LEU A 26 -6.64 1.94 10.21
C LEU A 26 -7.19 3.35 10.52
N PHE A 27 -8.27 3.47 11.31
CA PHE A 27 -8.74 4.76 11.81
C PHE A 27 -7.79 5.39 12.83
N THR A 28 -6.91 4.61 13.46
CA THR A 28 -5.99 5.11 14.51
C THR A 28 -4.65 5.59 13.96
N ILE A 29 -4.42 5.51 12.65
CA ILE A 29 -3.15 5.88 12.01
C ILE A 29 -3.32 6.81 10.79
N PRO A 30 -4.04 7.95 10.93
CA PRO A 30 -4.30 8.85 9.82
C PRO A 30 -3.03 9.44 9.20
N GLU A 31 -1.97 9.66 9.98
CA GLU A 31 -0.71 10.20 9.48
C GLU A 31 0.01 9.21 8.55
N ILE A 32 0.02 7.92 8.90
CA ILE A 32 0.59 6.87 8.04
C ILE A 32 -0.21 6.76 6.75
N ARG A 33 -1.55 6.87 6.82
CA ARG A 33 -2.41 6.89 5.64
C ARG A 33 -2.01 8.02 4.70
N LYS A 34 -1.94 9.24 5.21
CA LYS A 34 -1.63 10.43 4.42
C LYS A 34 -0.26 10.30 3.76
N ALA A 35 0.75 9.90 4.53
CA ALA A 35 2.12 9.80 4.03
C ALA A 35 2.28 8.70 2.96
N LEU A 36 1.70 7.51 3.18
CA LEU A 36 1.76 6.42 2.21
C LEU A 36 1.00 6.73 0.91
N LEU A 37 -0.19 7.33 1.02
CA LEU A 37 -0.97 7.72 -0.17
C LEU A 37 -0.31 8.88 -0.92
N THR A 38 0.44 9.74 -0.23
CA THR A 38 1.26 10.78 -0.87
C THR A 38 2.36 10.13 -1.72
N GLU A 39 3.11 9.17 -1.18
CA GLU A 39 4.12 8.44 -1.98
C GLU A 39 3.51 7.83 -3.24
N ILE A 40 2.37 7.12 -3.09
CA ILE A 40 1.69 6.47 -4.22
C ILE A 40 1.23 7.50 -5.25
N SER A 41 0.67 8.63 -4.81
CA SER A 41 0.25 9.72 -5.70
C SER A 41 1.45 10.30 -6.46
N THR A 42 2.55 10.56 -5.78
CA THR A 42 3.79 11.07 -6.38
C THR A 42 4.36 10.09 -7.41
N VAL A 43 4.40 8.79 -7.09
CA VAL A 43 4.84 7.75 -8.02
C VAL A 43 3.99 7.77 -9.29
N ILE A 44 2.67 7.74 -9.15
CA ILE A 44 1.75 7.72 -10.30
C ILE A 44 1.93 8.95 -11.20
N GLN A 45 2.11 10.13 -10.61
CA GLN A 45 2.34 11.36 -11.37
C GLN A 45 3.72 11.38 -12.06
N GLY A 46 4.70 10.66 -11.51
CA GLY A 46 6.03 10.51 -12.10
C GLY A 46 6.13 9.48 -13.23
N LEU A 47 5.15 8.59 -13.38
CA LEU A 47 5.19 7.50 -14.38
C LEU A 47 4.93 8.00 -15.81
N PRO A 48 5.90 7.89 -16.74
CA PRO A 48 5.77 8.43 -18.10
C PRO A 48 4.59 7.86 -18.88
N GLU A 49 4.30 6.56 -18.72
CA GLU A 49 3.20 5.90 -19.42
C GLU A 49 1.81 6.33 -18.93
N LEU A 50 1.75 7.02 -17.79
CA LEU A 50 0.52 7.58 -17.22
C LEU A 50 0.40 9.09 -17.47
N GLN A 51 1.45 9.74 -17.95
CA GLN A 51 1.43 11.15 -18.30
C GLN A 51 0.50 11.38 -19.51
N GLY A 52 -0.34 12.41 -19.42
CA GLY A 52 -1.29 12.76 -20.49
C GLY A 52 -2.55 11.90 -20.56
N LEU A 53 -2.66 10.83 -19.76
CA LEU A 53 -3.91 10.08 -19.65
C LEU A 53 -4.95 10.91 -18.89
N GLU A 54 -6.09 11.15 -19.55
CA GLU A 54 -7.15 11.97 -19.01
C GLU A 54 -7.66 11.44 -17.66
N GLY A 55 -7.69 12.33 -16.67
CA GLY A 55 -8.22 12.03 -15.34
C GLY A 55 -7.29 11.21 -14.43
N VAL A 56 -6.08 10.79 -14.85
CA VAL A 56 -5.16 10.10 -13.93
C VAL A 56 -4.78 11.00 -12.75
N THR A 57 -4.33 12.23 -13.02
CA THR A 57 -3.94 13.17 -11.97
C THR A 57 -5.07 13.41 -10.96
N SER A 58 -6.31 13.59 -11.42
CA SER A 58 -7.44 13.83 -10.52
C SER A 58 -7.89 12.57 -9.77
N ARG A 59 -7.84 11.39 -10.39
CA ARG A 59 -8.20 10.11 -9.77
C ARG A 59 -7.22 9.66 -8.70
N PHE A 60 -5.94 10.00 -8.87
CA PHE A 60 -4.86 9.66 -7.95
C PHE A 60 -4.37 10.86 -7.14
N ALA A 61 -5.09 11.99 -7.17
CA ALA A 61 -4.90 13.06 -6.22
C ALA A 61 -5.08 12.53 -4.79
N LEU A 62 -4.28 13.05 -3.85
CA LEU A 62 -4.26 12.59 -2.47
C LEU A 62 -5.66 12.61 -1.85
N GLU A 63 -6.41 13.69 -2.03
CA GLU A 63 -7.77 13.87 -1.51
C GLU A 63 -8.72 12.79 -2.03
N LYS A 64 -8.57 12.41 -3.31
CA LYS A 64 -9.41 11.38 -3.93
C LYS A 64 -9.07 9.98 -3.40
N LEU A 65 -7.79 9.70 -3.21
CA LEU A 65 -7.33 8.44 -2.62
C LEU A 65 -7.78 8.33 -1.16
N GLU A 66 -7.62 9.39 -0.36
CA GLU A 66 -8.09 9.41 1.03
C GLU A 66 -9.60 9.22 1.14
N SER A 67 -10.38 9.91 0.30
CA SER A 67 -11.82 9.73 0.24
C SER A 67 -12.21 8.29 -0.08
N THR A 68 -11.51 7.67 -1.03
CA THR A 68 -11.75 6.28 -1.46
C THR A 68 -11.40 5.29 -0.35
N VAL A 69 -10.25 5.46 0.31
CA VAL A 69 -9.85 4.66 1.46
C VAL A 69 -10.87 4.79 2.58
N ASN A 70 -11.25 6.01 2.97
CA ASN A 70 -12.21 6.24 4.05
C ASN A 70 -13.56 5.57 3.77
N ALA A 71 -14.08 5.69 2.54
CA ALA A 71 -15.33 5.04 2.15
C ALA A 71 -15.26 3.51 2.27
N ILE A 72 -14.12 2.90 1.95
CA ILE A 72 -13.89 1.47 2.08
C ILE A 72 -13.73 1.06 3.55
N LEU A 73 -12.99 1.83 4.35
CA LEU A 73 -12.79 1.55 5.77
C LEU A 73 -14.10 1.56 6.56
N ILE A 74 -14.97 2.55 6.30
CA ILE A 74 -16.29 2.63 6.96
C ILE A 74 -17.10 1.35 6.72
N LYS A 75 -17.10 0.84 5.48
CA LYS A 75 -17.85 -0.36 5.10
C LYS A 75 -17.22 -1.67 5.57
N THR A 76 -15.91 -1.66 5.80
CA THR A 76 -15.14 -2.89 6.06
C THR A 76 -14.50 -2.93 7.44
N ALA A 77 -14.83 -2.01 8.34
CA ALA A 77 -14.16 -1.83 9.64
C ALA A 77 -14.00 -3.14 10.45
N GLU A 78 -15.01 -4.00 10.45
CA GLU A 78 -14.99 -5.28 11.18
C GLU A 78 -14.39 -6.45 10.38
N THR A 79 -13.97 -6.23 9.14
CA THR A 79 -13.37 -7.22 8.26
C THR A 79 -11.90 -7.47 8.63
N THR A 80 -11.46 -8.72 8.49
CA THR A 80 -10.05 -9.11 8.50
C THR A 80 -9.60 -9.33 7.05
N CYS A 81 -8.59 -8.60 6.58
CA CYS A 81 -8.12 -8.71 5.21
C CYS A 81 -7.32 -10.00 4.94
N SER A 82 -7.19 -10.37 3.66
CA SER A 82 -6.48 -11.59 3.20
C SER A 82 -5.07 -11.71 3.79
N MET A 83 -4.30 -10.62 3.75
CA MET A 83 -2.92 -10.61 4.21
C MET A 83 -2.77 -10.92 5.70
N VAL A 84 -3.73 -10.54 6.54
CA VAL A 84 -3.75 -10.95 7.97
C VAL A 84 -3.92 -12.46 8.08
N VAL A 85 -4.85 -13.03 7.30
CA VAL A 85 -5.10 -14.48 7.29
C VAL A 85 -3.88 -15.24 6.79
N ASP A 86 -3.22 -14.76 5.73
CA ASP A 86 -2.00 -15.37 5.20
C ASP A 86 -0.89 -15.41 6.24
N LEU A 87 -0.61 -14.30 6.93
CA LEU A 87 0.40 -14.28 7.99
C LEU A 87 0.03 -15.18 9.17
N ARG A 88 -1.25 -15.24 9.57
CA ARG A 88 -1.72 -16.15 10.63
C ARG A 88 -1.51 -17.62 10.28
N GLN A 89 -1.62 -17.96 9.00
CA GLN A 89 -1.47 -19.32 8.49
C GLN A 89 -0.04 -19.64 8.04
N GLY A 90 0.92 -18.71 8.21
CA GLY A 90 2.30 -18.89 7.76
C GLY A 90 2.45 -18.96 6.23
N ARG A 91 1.49 -18.41 5.47
CA ARG A 91 1.53 -18.38 4.01
C ARG A 91 2.25 -17.14 3.51
N LYS A 92 2.77 -17.22 2.28
CA LYS A 92 3.30 -16.06 1.57
C LYS A 92 2.18 -15.08 1.25
N THR A 93 2.43 -13.81 1.53
CA THR A 93 1.49 -12.72 1.22
C THR A 93 1.71 -12.18 -0.20
N GLU A 94 0.72 -11.43 -0.67
CA GLU A 94 0.78 -10.65 -1.92
C GLU A 94 1.58 -9.33 -1.80
N ILE A 95 2.35 -9.10 -0.72
CA ILE A 95 3.01 -7.81 -0.44
C ILE A 95 3.89 -7.29 -1.57
N LYS A 96 4.64 -8.17 -2.24
CA LYS A 96 5.51 -7.81 -3.36
C LYS A 96 4.75 -7.32 -4.59
N PHE A 97 3.49 -7.73 -4.74
CA PHE A 97 2.62 -7.33 -5.83
C PHE A 97 1.81 -6.08 -5.49
N ILE A 98 1.60 -5.80 -4.20
CA ILE A 98 0.92 -4.60 -3.72
C ILE A 98 1.92 -3.46 -3.48
N ASN A 99 2.52 -3.36 -2.31
CA ASN A 99 3.46 -2.28 -1.99
C ASN A 99 4.77 -2.44 -2.77
N GLY A 100 5.21 -3.68 -3.00
CA GLY A 100 6.40 -3.92 -3.81
C GLY A 100 6.25 -3.49 -5.27
N TYR A 101 5.03 -3.39 -5.80
CA TYR A 101 4.79 -2.77 -7.11
C TYR A 101 5.15 -1.28 -7.06
N TRP A 102 4.63 -0.54 -6.08
CA TRP A 102 4.92 0.88 -5.92
C TRP A 102 6.42 1.14 -5.75
N CYS A 103 7.11 0.39 -4.90
CA CYS A 103 8.56 0.49 -4.73
C CYS A 103 9.31 0.30 -6.06
N ARG A 104 8.96 -0.74 -6.84
CA ARG A 104 9.62 -1.00 -8.14
C ARG A 104 9.36 0.12 -9.14
N ARG A 105 8.10 0.53 -9.30
CA ARG A 105 7.71 1.62 -10.21
C ARG A 105 8.39 2.93 -9.85
N ALA A 106 8.49 3.24 -8.56
CA ALA A 106 9.14 4.45 -8.07
C ALA A 106 10.63 4.50 -8.40
N ARG A 107 11.34 3.38 -8.24
CA ARG A 107 12.76 3.25 -8.57
C ARG A 107 13.05 3.49 -10.05
N GLU A 108 12.17 3.05 -10.95
CA GLU A 108 12.30 3.27 -12.39
C GLU A 108 12.31 4.76 -12.78
N VAL A 109 11.67 5.60 -11.96
CA VAL A 109 11.57 7.06 -12.19
C VAL A 109 12.31 7.89 -11.14
N GLY A 110 13.13 7.26 -10.30
CA GLY A 110 13.95 7.94 -9.29
C GLY A 110 13.17 8.57 -8.13
N ILE A 111 11.95 8.10 -7.83
CA ILE A 111 11.14 8.59 -6.72
C ILE A 111 11.37 7.70 -5.48
N PRO A 112 11.72 8.27 -4.31
CA PRO A 112 11.86 7.50 -3.08
C PRO A 112 10.50 7.11 -2.48
N THR A 113 10.41 5.90 -1.92
CA THR A 113 9.19 5.38 -1.28
C THR A 113 9.43 4.77 0.10
N PRO A 114 10.09 5.50 1.03
CA PRO A 114 10.57 4.94 2.30
C PRO A 114 9.49 4.26 3.13
N ILE A 115 8.23 4.73 3.07
CA ILE A 115 7.13 4.13 3.83
C ILE A 115 6.69 2.82 3.17
N ASN A 116 6.50 2.79 1.84
CA ASN A 116 6.21 1.54 1.15
C ASN A 116 7.37 0.53 1.32
N ASP A 117 8.62 0.95 1.17
CA ASP A 117 9.80 0.09 1.33
C ASP A 117 9.85 -0.52 2.74
N SER A 118 9.66 0.30 3.79
CA SER A 118 9.59 -0.16 5.17
C SER A 118 8.44 -1.16 5.42
N ILE A 119 7.25 -0.91 4.87
CA ILE A 119 6.11 -1.81 5.01
C ILE A 119 6.39 -3.16 4.34
N VAL A 120 6.96 -3.15 3.12
CA VAL A 120 7.31 -4.39 2.42
C VAL A 120 8.33 -5.19 3.23
N ARG A 121 9.38 -4.52 3.71
CA ARG A 121 10.44 -5.11 4.53
C ARG A 121 9.86 -5.83 5.75
N GLN A 122 9.02 -5.15 6.52
CA GLN A 122 8.43 -5.70 7.76
C GLN A 122 7.52 -6.91 7.49
N VAL A 123 6.72 -6.89 6.41
CA VAL A 123 5.86 -8.03 6.08
C VAL A 123 6.69 -9.22 5.60
N LEU A 124 7.74 -8.99 4.79
CA LEU A 124 8.66 -10.02 4.34
C LEU A 124 9.39 -10.68 5.52
N GLU A 125 9.90 -9.90 6.46
CA GLU A 125 10.50 -10.40 7.70
C GLU A 125 9.50 -11.28 8.48
N ARG A 126 8.25 -10.82 8.60
CA ARG A 126 7.21 -11.55 9.34
C ARG A 126 6.79 -12.87 8.70
N GLN A 127 6.92 -13.02 7.37
CA GLN A 127 6.67 -14.29 6.66
C GLN A 127 7.95 -15.11 6.41
N GLY A 128 9.06 -14.76 7.06
CA GLY A 128 10.33 -15.51 7.03
C GLY A 128 11.22 -15.27 5.81
N ASP A 129 10.98 -14.19 5.04
CA ASP A 129 11.74 -13.86 3.82
C ASP A 129 12.80 -12.77 4.06
N SER A 130 13.66 -12.97 5.06
CA SER A 130 14.65 -11.96 5.46
C SER A 130 15.64 -11.57 4.36
N GLU A 131 15.99 -12.48 3.44
CA GLU A 131 16.86 -12.14 2.31
C GLU A 131 16.18 -11.20 1.31
N LEU A 132 14.90 -11.44 0.99
CA LEU A 132 14.14 -10.55 0.11
C LEU A 132 13.88 -9.19 0.79
N ALA A 133 13.75 -9.16 2.12
CA ALA A 133 13.53 -7.92 2.86
C ALA A 133 14.70 -6.93 2.70
N LYS A 134 15.93 -7.41 2.49
CA LYS A 134 17.12 -6.54 2.29
C LYS A 134 17.08 -5.72 1.00
N GLU A 135 16.21 -6.07 0.04
CA GLU A 135 16.01 -5.33 -1.21
C GLU A 135 15.20 -4.02 -1.02
N TYR A 136 14.71 -3.77 0.19
CA TYR A 136 13.88 -2.62 0.55
C TYR A 136 14.58 -1.84 1.67
N LEU A 137 15.17 -0.69 1.31
CA LEU A 137 15.98 0.18 2.17
C LEU A 137 15.26 1.49 2.48
#